data_AF-Q7MR43-F1
#
_entry.id   AF-Q7MR43-F1
#
_cell.length_a   1.000
_cell.length_b   1.000
_cell.length_c   1.000
_cell.angle_alpha   90.00
_cell.angle_beta   90.00
_cell.angle_gamma   90.00
#
_symmetry.space_group_name_H-M   'P 1'
#
loop_
_entity.id
_entity.type
_entity.pdbx_description
1 polymer ?
#
loop_
_entity_poly.entity_id
_entity_poly.type
_entity_poly.pdbx_seq_one_letter_code
_entity_poly.pdbx_strand_id
1 'polypeptide(L)' 'MESRDLKVMLKQAGLSKKEFAQIVGLSQQTVSNWGCSKNIPRWVESWLELYIDSRRFRELKQQFQEMGICHFVEEGRRI' A
#
# COMPACT_ATOMS: atom_id res chain seq x y z
N MET A 1 -9.85 -5.80 -11.28
CA MET A 1 -9.29 -6.55 -10.15
C MET A 1 -10.28 -7.57 -9.61
N GLU A 2 -9.84 -8.82 -9.45
CA GLU A 2 -10.57 -9.91 -8.78
C GLU A 2 -10.13 -10.08 -7.30
N SER A 3 -10.89 -10.84 -6.50
CA SER A 3 -10.57 -11.08 -5.07
C SER A 3 -9.17 -11.67 -4.84
N ARG A 4 -8.72 -12.53 -5.77
CA ARG A 4 -7.38 -13.15 -5.70
C ARG A 4 -6.28 -12.12 -5.90
N ASP A 5 -6.47 -11.20 -6.83
CA ASP A 5 -5.51 -10.14 -7.14
C ASP A 5 -5.34 -9.20 -5.94
N LEU A 6 -6.45 -8.84 -5.27
CA LEU A 6 -6.41 -8.03 -4.05
C LEU A 6 -5.57 -8.70 -2.95
N LYS A 7 -5.71 -10.01 -2.73
CA LYS A 7 -4.91 -10.73 -1.72
C LYS A 7 -3.42 -10.71 -2.07
N VAL A 8 -3.08 -10.87 -3.35
CA VAL A 8 -1.69 -10.83 -3.82
C VAL A 8 -1.08 -9.44 -3.61
N MET A 9 -1.80 -8.38 -4.00
CA MET A 9 -1.31 -7.00 -3.85
C MET A 9 -1.17 -6.60 -2.38
N LEU A 10 -2.12 -6.99 -1.51
CA LEU A 10 -1.99 -6.75 -0.07
C LEU A 10 -0.76 -7.44 0.53
N LYS A 11 -0.47 -8.68 0.09
CA LYS A 11 0.75 -9.39 0.51
C LYS A 11 2.01 -8.67 0.02
N GLN A 12 2.03 -8.20 -1.23
CA GLN A 12 3.16 -7.42 -1.77
C GLN A 12 3.35 -6.09 -1.03
N ALA A 13 2.26 -5.44 -0.62
CA ALA A 13 2.28 -4.24 0.21
C ALA A 13 2.72 -4.51 1.66
N GLY A 14 2.77 -5.77 2.08
CA GLY A 14 3.01 -6.16 3.47
C GLY A 14 1.87 -5.77 4.40
N LEU A 15 0.63 -5.77 3.90
CA LEU A 15 -0.57 -5.38 4.63
C LEU A 15 -1.52 -6.56 4.82
N SER A 16 -2.09 -6.66 6.02
CA SER A 16 -3.31 -7.42 6.25
C SER A 16 -4.54 -6.64 5.76
N LYS A 17 -5.67 -7.35 5.58
CA LYS A 17 -6.96 -6.70 5.28
C LYS A 17 -7.37 -5.69 6.36
N LYS A 18 -6.99 -5.93 7.61
CA LYS A 18 -7.31 -5.07 8.75
C LYS A 18 -6.54 -3.75 8.67
N GLU A 19 -5.23 -3.83 8.45
CA GLU A 19 -4.37 -2.65 8.33
C GLU A 19 -4.76 -1.82 7.10
N PHE A 20 -4.97 -2.48 5.95
CA PHE A 20 -5.45 -1.79 4.77
C PHE A 20 -6.77 -1.06 5.03
N ALA A 21 -7.76 -1.73 5.63
CA ALA A 21 -9.05 -1.12 5.98
C ALA A 21 -8.87 0.12 6.88
N GLN A 22 -8.00 0.04 7.89
CA GLN A 22 -7.70 1.18 8.77
C GLN A 22 -7.07 2.35 8.00
N ILE A 23 -6.11 2.09 7.11
CA ILE A 23 -5.43 3.12 6.32
C ILE A 23 -6.41 3.88 5.41
N VAL A 24 -7.34 3.16 4.77
CA VAL A 24 -8.30 3.75 3.83
C VAL A 24 -9.60 4.22 4.51
N GLY A 25 -9.69 4.16 5.85
CA GLY A 25 -10.86 4.61 6.61
C GLY A 25 -12.12 3.76 6.42
N LEU A 26 -11.96 2.46 6.16
CA LEU A 26 -13.05 1.50 5.98
C LEU A 26 -13.10 0.47 7.11
N SER A 27 -14.25 -0.19 7.26
CA SER A 27 -14.34 -1.36 8.15
C SER A 27 -13.69 -2.59 7.53
N GLN A 28 -13.05 -3.42 8.36
CA GLN A 28 -12.45 -4.69 7.91
C GLN A 28 -13.50 -5.63 7.29
N GLN A 29 -14.76 -5.55 7.73
CA GLN A 29 -15.88 -6.28 7.11
C GLN A 29 -16.12 -5.84 5.66
N THR A 30 -16.06 -4.54 5.38
CA THR A 30 -16.24 -4.00 4.01
C THR A 30 -15.20 -4.57 3.07
N VAL A 31 -13.92 -4.54 3.46
CA VAL A 31 -12.81 -5.11 2.68
C VAL A 31 -12.93 -6.63 2.55
N SER A 32 -13.45 -7.31 3.57
CA SER A 32 -13.64 -8.77 3.54
C SER A 32 -14.74 -9.21 2.59
N ASN A 33 -15.77 -8.38 2.39
CA ASN A 33 -16.87 -8.64 1.47
C ASN A 33 -16.49 -8.44 -0.01
N TRP A 34 -15.36 -7.80 -0.30
CA TRP A 34 -14.91 -7.57 -1.67
C TRP A 34 -14.50 -8.86 -2.38
N GLY A 35 -15.03 -9.03 -3.59
CA GLY A 35 -14.88 -10.22 -4.41
C GLY A 35 -15.65 -11.44 -3.89
N CYS A 36 -16.57 -11.24 -2.93
CA CYS A 36 -17.57 -12.23 -2.53
C CYS A 36 -18.98 -11.71 -2.82
N SER A 37 -19.41 -10.67 -2.11
CA SER A 37 -20.75 -10.06 -2.26
C SER A 37 -20.71 -8.65 -2.83
N LYS A 38 -19.52 -8.02 -2.90
CA LYS A 38 -19.32 -6.69 -3.45
C LYS A 38 -18.14 -6.65 -4.40
N ASN A 39 -18.23 -5.85 -5.44
CA ASN A 39 -17.10 -5.59 -6.34
C ASN A 39 -16.00 -4.78 -5.62
N ILE A 40 -14.76 -4.98 -6.06
CA ILE A 40 -13.62 -4.18 -5.59
C ILE A 40 -13.69 -2.80 -6.26
N PRO A 41 -13.65 -1.68 -5.50
CA PRO A 41 -13.59 -0.36 -6.09
C PRO A 41 -12.34 -0.17 -6.96
N ARG A 42 -12.48 0.46 -8.13
CA ARG A 42 -11.37 0.61 -9.10
C ARG A 42 -10.13 1.31 -8.52
N TRP A 43 -10.32 2.26 -7.61
CA TRP A 43 -9.22 3.01 -6.98
C TRP A 43 -8.31 2.14 -6.12
N VAL A 44 -8.78 0.97 -5.65
CA VAL A 44 -7.99 0.08 -4.78
C VAL A 44 -6.73 -0.41 -5.48
N GLU A 45 -6.82 -0.66 -6.79
CA GLU A 45 -5.68 -1.05 -7.62
C GLU A 45 -4.60 0.02 -7.63
N SER A 46 -4.95 1.21 -8.11
CA SER A 46 -4.02 2.34 -8.21
C SER A 46 -3.46 2.74 -6.85
N TRP A 47 -4.26 2.66 -5.78
CA TRP A 47 -3.79 2.96 -4.43
C TRP A 47 -2.73 1.95 -3.96
N LEU A 48 -2.96 0.65 -4.19
CA LEU A 48 -2.02 -0.40 -3.78
C LEU A 48 -0.72 -0.36 -4.60
N GLU A 49 -0.81 -0.10 -5.91
CA GLU A 49 0.37 0.10 -6.77
C GLU A 49 1.24 1.25 -6.24
N LEU A 50 0.64 2.43 -6.04
CA LEU A 50 1.35 3.59 -5.52
C LEU A 50 1.93 3.35 -4.11
N TYR A 51 1.19 2.63 -3.26
CA TYR A 51 1.67 2.27 -1.94
C TYR A 51 2.91 1.37 -2.01
N ILE A 52 2.87 0.31 -2.81
CA ILE A 52 3.98 -0.62 -3.02
C ILE A 52 5.21 0.11 -3.56
N ASP A 53 5.03 0.95 -4.57
CA ASP A 53 6.14 1.69 -5.16
C ASP A 53 6.72 2.70 -4.17
N SER A 54 5.88 3.44 -3.44
CA SER A 54 6.35 4.37 -2.42
C SER A 54 7.19 3.69 -1.33
N ARG A 55 6.84 2.44 -0.98
CA ARG A 55 7.62 1.63 -0.04
C ARG A 55 8.97 1.22 -0.61
N ARG A 56 9.00 0.71 -1.85
CA ARG A 56 10.24 0.35 -2.54
C ARG A 56 11.18 1.56 -2.66
N PHE A 57 10.65 2.72 -2.99
CA PHE A 57 11.44 3.96 -3.04
C PHE A 57 12.02 4.33 -1.68
N ARG A 58 11.26 4.19 -0.58
CA ARG A 58 11.78 4.42 0.77
C ARG A 58 12.89 3.44 1.14
N GLU A 59 12.72 2.17 0.83
CA GLU A 59 13.71 1.12 1.08
C GLU A 59 15.01 1.38 0.31
N LEU A 60 14.91 1.74 -0.98
CA LEU A 60 16.07 2.13 -1.79
C LEU A 60 16.75 3.41 -1.26
N LYS A 61 15.96 4.43 -0.91
CA LYS A 61 16.46 5.68 -0.33
C LYS A 61 17.28 5.41 0.94
N GLN A 62 16.78 4.53 1.80
CA GLN A 62 17.47 4.12 3.03
C GLN A 62 18.79 3.38 2.71
N GLN A 63 18.78 2.42 1.78
CA GLN A 63 19.99 1.70 1.38
C GLN A 63 21.06 2.66 0.81
N PHE A 64 20.68 3.63 -0.02
CA PHE A 64 21.62 4.63 -0.55
C PHE A 64 22.20 5.53 0.56
N GLN A 65 21.43 5.84 1.60
CA GLN A 65 21.93 6.57 2.77
C GLN A 65 22.91 5.73 3.58
N GLU A 66 22.59 4.46 3.82
CA GLU A 66 23.45 3.52 4.56
C GLU A 66 24.78 3.25 3.84
N MET A 67 24.78 3.23 2.50
CA MET A 67 25.98 3.12 1.68
C MET A 67 26.78 4.44 1.58
N GLY A 68 26.27 5.55 2.12
CA GLY A 68 26.92 6.86 2.04
C GLY A 68 26.91 7.50 0.64
N ILE A 69 26.06 7.02 -0.26
CA ILE A 69 26.00 7.49 -1.66
C ILE A 69 25.24 8.83 -1.75
N CYS A 70 24.22 9.04 -0.92
CA CYS A 70 23.38 10.25 -0.94
C CYS A 70 22.90 10.67 0.45
N HIS A 71 22.87 11.98 0.72
CA HIS A 71 22.20 12.58 1.88
C HIS A 71 20.89 13.24 1.46
N PHE A 72 19.77 12.53 1.64
CA PHE A 72 18.45 13.11 1.42
C PHE A 72 17.97 13.91 2.64
N VAL A 73 17.53 15.15 2.42
CA VAL A 73 16.83 15.97 3.42
C VAL A 73 15.32 15.68 3.32
N GLU A 74 14.66 15.37 4.43
CA GLU A 74 13.20 15.19 4.47
C GLU A 74 12.54 16.58 4.42
N GLU A 75 12.10 17.03 3.24
CA GLU A 75 11.19 18.17 3.16
C GLU A 75 9.83 17.73 3.70
N GLY A 76 9.44 18.32 4.82
CA GLY A 76 8.21 17.97 5.54
C GLY A 76 7.00 17.96 4.62
N ARG A 77 6.37 16.79 4.51
CA ARG A 77 5.08 16.63 3.83
C ARG A 77 4.04 17.43 4.60
N ARG A 78 3.76 18.67 4.17
CA ARG A 78 2.54 19.38 4.57
C ARG A 78 1.36 18.54 4.11
N ILE A 79 0.59 18.07 5.08
CA ILE A 79 -0.77 17.58 4.89
C ILE A 79 -1.68 18.71 5.36
#